data_AF-A0A8T3ZJI2-F1
#
_entry.id   AF-A0A8T3ZJI2-F1
#
_cell.length_a   1.000
_cell.length_b   1.000
_cell.length_c   1.000
_cell.angle_alpha   90.00
_cell.angle_beta   90.00
_cell.angle_gamma   90.00
#
_symmetry.space_group_name_H-M   'P 1'
#
loop_
_entity.id
_entity.type
_entity.pdbx_description
1 polymer ?
#
loop_
_entity_poly.entity_id
_entity_poly.type
_entity_poly.pdbx_seq_one_letter_code
_entity_poly.pdbx_strand_id
1 'polypeptide(L)'
;MTMLFKTSKNWKELLSPEDEERLNDILKRVQKYRGAYSNADDVKMSQLWCAILELRKDNAALLKKIQKTEYIIGGMVERVKKQMEEEREIIESLEKF
;
A
#
# COMPACT_ATOMS: atom_id res chain seq x y z
N MET A 1 17.86 -43.20 -9.62
CA MET A 1 16.45 -42.78 -9.40
C MET A 1 16.31 -41.39 -9.99
N THR A 2 15.99 -41.32 -11.28
CA THR A 2 15.92 -40.08 -12.04
C THR A 2 14.64 -39.35 -11.64
N MET A 3 14.74 -38.24 -10.91
CA MET A 3 13.58 -37.38 -10.67
C MET A 3 13.13 -36.80 -12.01
N LEU A 4 12.04 -37.37 -12.54
CA LEU A 4 11.23 -36.80 -13.60
C LEU A 4 10.61 -35.51 -13.07
N PHE A 5 11.32 -34.38 -13.21
CA PHE A 5 10.68 -33.07 -13.11
C PHE A 5 9.67 -33.00 -14.25
N LYS A 6 8.40 -33.32 -13.93
CA LYS A 6 7.27 -32.94 -14.78
C LYS A 6 7.36 -31.43 -14.91
N THR A 7 7.82 -30.95 -16.06
CA THR A 7 7.99 -29.51 -16.32
C THR A 7 6.59 -28.93 -16.39
N SER A 8 6.04 -28.56 -15.23
CA SER A 8 4.82 -27.79 -15.18
C SER A 8 5.08 -26.50 -15.94
N LYS A 9 4.35 -26.28 -17.05
CA LYS A 9 4.43 -25.03 -17.80
C LYS A 9 3.82 -23.86 -17.01
N ASN A 10 3.24 -24.12 -15.83
CA ASN A 10 2.68 -23.11 -14.96
C ASN A 10 3.71 -22.70 -13.91
N TRP A 11 4.54 -21.72 -14.26
CA TRP A 11 5.56 -21.16 -13.37
C TRP A 11 5.00 -20.63 -12.03
N LYS A 12 3.68 -20.34 -11.96
CA LYS A 12 3.03 -19.91 -10.72
C LYS A 12 3.07 -20.98 -9.63
N GLU A 13 3.15 -22.26 -9.99
CA GLU A 13 3.31 -23.37 -9.02
C GLU A 13 4.65 -23.33 -8.28
N LEU A 14 5.58 -22.48 -8.73
CA LEU A 14 6.85 -22.21 -8.05
C LEU A 14 6.76 -21.05 -7.04
N LEU A 15 5.61 -20.36 -6.96
CA LEU A 15 5.34 -19.34 -5.97
C LEU A 15 4.84 -19.98 -4.67
N SER A 16 5.01 -19.25 -3.56
CA SER A 16 4.26 -19.60 -2.35
C SER A 16 2.75 -19.47 -2.61
N PRO A 17 1.87 -20.24 -1.94
CA PRO A 17 0.43 -20.10 -2.11
C PRO A 17 -0.07 -18.66 -1.89
N GLU A 18 0.53 -17.94 -0.94
CA GLU A 18 0.21 -16.54 -0.65
C GLU A 18 0.60 -15.61 -1.81
N ASP A 19 1.79 -15.79 -2.40
CA ASP A 19 2.23 -14.95 -3.51
C ASP A 19 1.47 -15.26 -4.81
N GLU A 20 1.09 -16.52 -5.02
CA GLU A 20 0.20 -16.91 -6.12
C GLU A 20 -1.17 -16.24 -5.98
N GLU A 21 -1.76 -16.24 -4.78
CA GLU A 21 -3.02 -15.55 -4.48
C GLU A 21 -2.91 -14.04 -4.74
N ARG A 22 -1.87 -13.39 -4.20
CA ARG A 22 -1.60 -11.96 -4.42
C ARG A 22 -1.46 -11.63 -5.90
N LEU A 23 -0.71 -12.44 -6.66
CA LEU A 23 -0.55 -12.27 -8.10
C LEU A 23 -1.90 -12.39 -8.82
N ASN A 24 -2.70 -13.39 -8.47
CA ASN A 24 -4.01 -13.60 -9.08
C ASN A 24 -4.97 -12.44 -8.78
N ASP A 25 -4.90 -11.84 -7.60
CA ASP A 25 -5.69 -10.65 -7.28
C ASP A 25 -5.26 -9.43 -8.08
N ILE A 26 -3.95 -9.21 -8.25
CA ILE A 26 -3.44 -8.16 -9.15
C ILE A 26 -3.99 -8.38 -10.57
N LEU A 27 -3.93 -9.61 -11.08
CA LEU A 27 -4.42 -9.95 -12.42
C LEU A 27 -5.94 -9.76 -12.56
N LYS A 28 -6.73 -10.07 -11.53
CA LYS A 28 -8.19 -9.78 -11.51
C LYS A 28 -8.44 -8.29 -11.65
N ARG A 29 -7.70 -7.44 -10.93
CA ARG A 29 -7.84 -5.97 -11.05
C ARG A 29 -7.44 -5.46 -12.43
N VAL A 30 -6.44 -6.07 -13.05
CA VAL A 30 -5.99 -5.71 -14.41
C VAL A 30 -7.09 -5.95 -15.45
N GLN A 31 -8.03 -6.89 -15.24
CA GLN A 31 -9.10 -7.18 -16.19
C GLN A 31 -9.97 -5.98 -16.55
N LYS A 32 -10.09 -4.96 -15.67
CA LYS A 32 -10.84 -3.74 -16.01
C LYS A 32 -10.20 -2.92 -17.14
N TYR A 33 -8.92 -3.14 -17.41
CA TYR A 33 -8.19 -2.53 -18.53
C TYR A 33 -8.19 -3.40 -19.79
N ARG A 34 -9.06 -4.42 -19.87
CA ARG A 34 -9.09 -5.35 -21.00
C ARG A 34 -9.13 -4.66 -22.34
N GLY A 35 -9.97 -3.65 -22.50
CA GLY A 35 -10.06 -2.88 -23.75
C GLY A 35 -8.75 -2.15 -24.12
N ALA A 36 -7.91 -1.78 -23.15
CA ALA A 36 -6.62 -1.15 -23.44
C ALA A 36 -5.60 -2.19 -23.86
N TYR A 37 -5.34 -3.22 -23.03
CA TYR A 37 -4.28 -4.18 -23.32
C TYR A 37 -4.61 -5.13 -24.48
N SER A 38 -5.89 -5.37 -24.80
CA SER A 38 -6.27 -6.26 -25.89
C SER A 38 -6.03 -5.67 -27.27
N ASN A 39 -5.87 -4.35 -27.36
CA ASN A 39 -5.61 -3.62 -28.60
C ASN A 39 -4.13 -3.22 -28.75
N ALA A 40 -3.26 -3.75 -27.89
CA ALA A 40 -1.82 -3.45 -27.93
C ALA A 40 -1.06 -4.53 -28.73
N ASP A 41 0.03 -4.12 -29.36
CA ASP A 41 0.91 -5.03 -30.12
C ASP A 41 1.49 -6.14 -29.23
N ASP A 42 1.86 -5.80 -28.00
CA ASP A 42 2.23 -6.76 -26.96
C ASP A 42 1.23 -6.72 -25.80
N VAL A 43 0.28 -7.65 -25.86
CA VAL A 43 -0.76 -7.83 -24.85
C VAL A 43 -0.18 -8.13 -23.47
N LYS A 44 0.86 -8.98 -23.39
CA LYS A 44 1.44 -9.41 -22.10
C LYS A 44 2.19 -8.26 -21.43
N MET A 45 2.98 -7.54 -22.20
CA MET A 45 3.67 -6.35 -21.70
C MET A 45 2.67 -5.27 -21.29
N SER A 46 1.60 -5.08 -22.05
CA SER A 46 0.54 -4.12 -21.73
C SER A 46 -0.24 -4.50 -20.46
N GLN A 47 -0.49 -5.80 -20.24
CA GLN A 47 -1.06 -6.29 -18.98
C GLN A 47 -0.14 -6.00 -17.79
N LEU A 48 1.18 -6.15 -17.95
CA LEU A 48 2.16 -5.82 -16.92
C LEU A 48 2.14 -4.31 -16.60
N TRP A 49 2.08 -3.44 -17.60
CA TRP A 49 1.93 -2.00 -17.39
C TRP A 49 0.64 -1.65 -16.65
N CYS A 50 -0.48 -2.31 -16.99
CA CYS A 50 -1.74 -2.17 -16.26
C CYS A 50 -1.61 -2.63 -14.80
N ALA A 51 -0.86 -3.71 -14.54
CA ALA A 51 -0.60 -4.18 -13.19
C ALA A 51 0.21 -3.15 -12.38
N ILE A 52 1.28 -2.59 -12.97
CA ILE A 52 2.10 -1.54 -12.36
C ILE A 52 1.24 -0.30 -12.05
N LEU A 53 0.34 0.07 -12.95
CA LEU A 53 -0.58 1.19 -12.73
C LEU A 53 -1.49 0.98 -11.51
N GLU A 54 -2.01 -0.23 -11.32
CA GLU A 54 -2.81 -0.56 -10.13
C GLU A 54 -1.99 -0.47 -8.84
N LEU A 55 -0.78 -1.05 -8.84
CA LEU A 55 0.11 -0.99 -7.67
C LEU A 55 0.50 0.45 -7.34
N ARG A 56 0.71 1.30 -8.36
CA ARG A 56 0.95 2.74 -8.16
C ARG A 56 -0.24 3.44 -7.49
N LYS A 57 -1.47 3.08 -7.85
CA LYS A 57 -2.69 3.62 -7.24
C LYS A 57 -2.80 3.21 -5.77
N ASP A 58 -2.48 1.95 -5.46
CA ASP A 58 -2.46 1.47 -4.07
C ASP A 58 -1.41 2.24 -3.25
N ASN A 59 -0.19 2.40 -3.77
CA ASN A 59 0.87 3.16 -3.12
C ASN A 59 0.46 4.61 -2.87
N ALA A 60 -0.16 5.27 -3.85
CA ALA A 60 -0.66 6.64 -3.68
C ALA A 60 -1.76 6.73 -2.61
N ALA A 61 -2.67 5.74 -2.56
CA ALA A 61 -3.72 5.67 -1.55
C ALA A 61 -3.15 5.44 -0.14
N LEU A 62 -2.14 4.56 -0.01
CA LEU A 62 -1.44 4.31 1.25
C LEU A 62 -0.69 5.55 1.74
N LEU A 63 0.07 6.23 0.86
CA LEU A 63 0.76 7.47 1.19
C LEU A 63 -0.22 8.55 1.67
N LYS A 64 -1.37 8.70 1.01
CA LYS A 64 -2.41 9.64 1.44
C LYS A 64 -2.97 9.30 2.82
N LYS A 65 -3.15 8.01 3.13
CA LYS A 65 -3.58 7.56 4.46
C LYS A 65 -2.52 7.87 5.51
N ILE A 66 -1.24 7.62 5.22
CA ILE A 66 -0.12 7.94 6.12
C ILE A 66 -0.10 9.44 6.42
N GLN A 67 -0.12 10.29 5.40
CA GLN A 67 -0.14 11.75 5.56
C GLN A 67 -1.32 12.23 6.42
N LYS A 68 -2.51 11.65 6.22
CA LYS A 68 -3.68 11.96 7.05
C LYS A 68 -3.46 11.57 8.51
N THR A 69 -2.89 10.39 8.74
CA THR A 69 -2.56 9.92 10.09
C THR A 69 -1.52 10.81 10.76
N GLU A 70 -0.46 11.17 10.05
CA GLU A 70 0.59 12.10 10.54
C GLU A 70 -0.01 13.46 10.91
N TYR A 71 -0.91 14.00 10.09
CA TYR A 71 -1.59 15.25 10.39
C TYR A 71 -2.43 15.16 11.68
N ILE A 72 -3.20 14.09 11.85
CA ILE A 72 -4.03 13.88 13.04
C ILE A 72 -3.15 13.75 14.28
N ILE A 73 -2.12 12.91 14.22
CA ILE A 73 -1.20 12.69 15.34
C ILE A 73 -0.46 13.98 15.68
N GLY A 74 0.06 14.70 14.69
CA GLY A 74 0.72 15.99 14.90
C GLY A 74 -0.19 17.00 15.59
N GLY A 75 -1.45 17.10 15.16
CA GLY A 75 -2.44 17.94 15.83
C GLY A 75 -2.78 17.50 17.26
N MET A 76 -2.77 16.20 17.56
CA MET A 76 -2.95 15.70 18.93
C MET A 76 -1.76 16.06 19.82
N VAL A 77 -0.53 15.85 19.34
CA VAL A 77 0.69 16.17 20.07
C VAL A 77 0.75 17.67 20.40
N GLU A 78 0.41 18.53 19.43
CA GLU A 78 0.40 19.98 19.64
C GLU A 78 -0.60 20.42 20.71
N ARG A 79 -1.82 19.83 20.71
CA ARG A 79 -2.82 20.11 21.74
C ARG A 79 -2.35 19.70 23.13
N VAL A 80 -1.73 18.52 23.25
CA VAL A 80 -1.20 18.03 24.54
C VAL A 80 -0.09 18.96 25.05
N LYS A 81 0.84 19.38 24.18
CA LYS A 81 1.89 20.34 24.56
C LYS A 81 1.31 21.66 25.06
N LYS A 82 0.32 22.21 24.36
CA LYS A 82 -0.36 23.44 24.75
C LYS A 82 -1.03 23.32 26.13
N GLN A 83 -1.73 22.21 26.38
CA GLN A 83 -2.35 21.95 27.68
C GLN A 83 -1.31 21.86 28.80
N MET A 84 -0.20 21.16 28.57
CA MET A 84 0.88 21.07 29.56
C MET A 84 1.53 22.42 29.87
N GLU A 85 1.72 23.27 28.86
CA GLU A 85 2.25 24.62 29.07
C GLU A 85 1.27 25.49 29.86
N GLU A 86 -0.02 25.45 29.52
CA GLU A 86 -1.08 26.17 30.25
C GLU A 86 -1.16 25.71 31.71
N GLU A 87 -1.10 24.40 31.98
CA GLU A 87 -1.04 23.84 33.34
C GLU A 87 0.18 24.33 34.11
N ARG A 88 1.34 24.38 33.46
CA ARG A 88 2.58 24.88 34.06
C ARG A 88 2.48 26.35 34.42
N GLU A 89 1.97 27.20 33.52
CA GLU A 89 1.77 28.63 33.78
C GLU A 89 0.82 28.87 34.96
N ILE A 90 -0.23 28.04 35.11
CA ILE A 90 -1.15 28.09 36.25
C ILE A 90 -0.41 27.74 37.55
N ILE A 91 0.37 26.66 37.57
CA ILE A 91 1.14 26.25 38.76
C ILE A 91 2.12 27.36 39.17
N GLU A 92 2.90 27.89 38.22
CA GLU A 92 3.86 28.97 38.48
C GLU A 92 3.18 30.26 38.98
N SER A 93 1.93 30.50 38.58
CA SER A 93 1.14 31.64 39.08
C SER A 93 0.65 31.42 40.50
N LEU A 94 0.25 30.19 40.85
CA LEU A 94 -0.19 29.84 42.20
C LEU A 94 0.95 29.86 43.22
N GLU A 95 2.18 29.50 42.83
CA GLU A 95 3.36 29.53 43.71
C GLU A 95 3.84 30.94 44.06
N LYS A 96 3.40 31.97 43.33
CA LYS A 96 3.77 33.38 43.56
C LYS A 96 2.88 34.11 44.56
N PHE A 97 1.75 33.51 44.98
CA PHE A 97 0.84 34.04 46.00
C PHE A 97 1.10 33.39 47.36
#